data_AF-A0A6G1HEH1-F1
#
_entry.id   AF-A0A6G1HEH1-F1
#
_cell.length_a   1.000
_cell.length_b   1.000
_cell.length_c   1.000
_cell.angle_alpha   90.00
_cell.angle_beta   90.00
_cell.angle_gamma   90.00
#
_symmetry.space_group_name_H-M   'P 1'
#
loop_
_entity.id
_entity.type
_entity.pdbx_description
1 polymer ?
#
loop_
_entity_poly.entity_id
_entity_poly.type
_entity_poly.pdbx_seq_one_letter_code
_entity_poly.pdbx_strand_id
1 'polypeptide(L)'
;MYMAGIWSNDLPQALVWHPRGKVQRRVTPCRAPSWSWAALESRITYSIPASDYVLPFYRAPLAKTAASVRGFSYELSTLNEYGDLKAASLKLQGPVVPAIITRNRSASFRTCTDCAWILRQNDLMLGFHPDVPSEFSSNLADAPIHCITVLLGQDAESDFKALVLREDSDGKGTYERIGMMEGNPLNYYESLPYTRSQQNMSREDWVSKLHSTFESWFENAESREILII
;
A
#
# COMPACT_ATOMS: atom_id res chain seq x y z
N MET A 1 5.18 20.53 10.65
CA MET A 1 5.81 19.76 11.74
C MET A 1 6.52 18.56 11.15
N TYR A 2 7.73 18.23 11.59
CA TYR A 2 8.44 17.01 11.14
C TYR A 2 8.10 15.87 12.09
N MET A 3 7.63 14.73 11.56
CA MET A 3 7.08 13.62 12.31
C MET A 3 7.67 12.31 11.80
N ALA A 4 8.55 11.70 12.59
CA ALA A 4 9.16 10.42 12.26
C ALA A 4 9.66 10.34 10.79
N GLY A 5 10.45 11.30 10.32
CA GLY A 5 10.95 11.26 8.94
C GLY A 5 10.04 11.90 7.89
N ILE A 6 8.81 12.29 8.23
CA ILE A 6 7.80 12.80 7.29
C ILE A 6 7.30 14.18 7.72
N TRP A 7 7.17 15.12 6.79
CA TRP A 7 6.54 16.41 7.08
C TRP A 7 5.02 16.25 7.14
N SER A 8 4.41 16.83 8.18
CA SER A 8 2.95 16.82 8.36
C SER A 8 2.18 17.38 7.18
N ASN A 9 2.77 18.35 6.47
CA ASN A 9 2.13 19.03 5.35
C ASN A 9 2.12 18.17 4.07
N ASP A 10 2.97 17.14 4.02
CA ASP A 10 3.06 16.23 2.89
C ASP A 10 2.19 14.98 3.12
N LEU A 11 1.56 14.86 4.30
CA LEU A 11 0.61 13.79 4.57
C LEU A 11 -0.73 14.06 3.85
N PRO A 12 -1.36 13.01 3.31
CA PRO A 12 -0.99 11.60 3.44
C PRO A 12 -0.12 11.07 2.29
N GLN A 13 0.20 11.90 1.29
CA GLN A 13 0.97 11.49 0.10
C GLN A 13 2.34 10.91 0.47
N ALA A 14 2.99 11.45 1.49
CA ALA A 14 4.26 10.94 1.98
C ALA A 14 4.17 9.53 2.60
N LEU A 15 2.99 8.92 2.76
CA LEU A 15 2.86 7.54 3.24
C LEU A 15 3.03 6.49 2.14
N VAL A 16 2.93 6.85 0.85
CA VAL A 16 3.00 5.86 -0.26
C VAL A 16 4.44 5.51 -0.68
N TRP A 17 5.40 5.64 0.23
CA TRP A 17 6.75 5.11 0.05
C TRP A 17 6.73 3.58 0.05
N HIS A 18 7.74 2.94 -0.54
CA HIS A 18 8.02 1.51 -0.38
C HIS A 18 9.54 1.27 -0.42
N PRO A 19 10.04 0.20 0.21
CA PRO A 19 11.46 -0.11 0.17
C PRO A 19 11.89 -0.57 -1.22
N ARG A 20 13.16 -0.32 -1.55
CA ARG A 20 13.82 -0.76 -2.78
C ARG A 20 15.23 -1.24 -2.48
N GLY A 21 15.61 -2.38 -3.06
CA GLY A 21 16.94 -2.96 -2.94
C GLY A 21 16.91 -4.33 -2.26
N LYS A 22 18.11 -4.92 -2.08
CA LYS A 22 18.27 -6.29 -1.57
C LYS A 22 18.18 -6.41 -0.05
N VAL A 23 18.54 -5.35 0.67
CA VAL A 23 18.52 -5.34 2.14
C VAL A 23 17.33 -4.50 2.57
N GLN A 24 16.38 -5.16 3.22
CA GLN A 24 15.17 -4.57 3.77
C GLN A 24 14.95 -5.24 5.13
N ARG A 25 15.06 -4.48 6.21
CA ARG A 25 14.85 -4.97 7.59
C ARG A 25 14.39 -3.83 8.48
N ARG A 26 13.67 -4.14 9.55
CA ARG A 26 13.34 -3.16 10.59
C ARG A 26 14.60 -2.78 11.37
N VAL A 27 14.72 -1.51 11.70
CA VAL A 27 15.77 -1.02 12.60
C VAL A 27 15.59 -1.66 13.98
N THR A 28 16.68 -2.18 14.56
CA THR A 28 16.67 -2.77 15.91
C THR A 28 17.73 -2.07 16.78
N PRO A 29 17.37 -1.47 17.92
CA PRO A 29 16.01 -1.37 18.49
C PRO A 29 15.08 -0.48 17.65
N CYS A 30 13.77 -0.69 17.80
CA CYS A 30 12.77 0.15 17.13
C CYS A 30 12.94 1.62 17.56
N ARG A 31 13.08 2.54 16.60
CA ARG A 31 13.26 3.98 16.85
C ARG A 31 12.21 4.87 16.18
N ALA A 32 11.33 4.26 15.40
CA ALA A 32 10.32 4.94 14.60
C ALA A 32 9.11 4.02 14.38
N PRO A 33 7.90 4.58 14.25
CA PRO A 33 6.65 3.83 14.04
C PRO A 33 6.60 3.16 12.67
N SER A 34 5.75 2.14 12.49
CA SER A 34 5.76 1.30 11.27
C SER A 34 5.40 2.06 9.98
N TRP A 35 4.63 3.15 10.07
CA TRP A 35 4.29 4.01 8.93
C TRP A 35 5.42 4.95 8.50
N SER A 36 6.48 5.07 9.30
CA SER A 36 7.66 5.87 8.99
C SER A 36 8.67 5.06 8.19
N TRP A 37 9.22 5.66 7.13
CA TRP A 37 10.33 5.07 6.41
C TRP A 37 11.59 4.90 7.27
N ALA A 38 11.72 5.69 8.35
CA ALA A 38 12.86 5.63 9.26
C ALA A 38 12.84 4.38 10.16
N ALA A 39 11.73 3.63 10.16
CA ALA A 39 11.62 2.32 10.82
C ALA A 39 12.38 1.21 10.06
N LEU A 40 12.80 1.47 8.81
CA LEU A 40 13.51 0.51 7.97
C LEU A 40 14.95 0.90 7.70
N GLU A 41 15.81 -0.11 7.56
CA GLU A 41 17.12 0.01 6.93
C GLU A 41 17.03 -0.40 5.46
N SER A 42 16.59 0.52 4.62
CA SER A 42 16.51 0.33 3.16
C SER A 42 16.57 1.68 2.45
N ARG A 43 16.92 1.66 1.16
CA ARG A 43 16.52 2.77 0.29
C ARG A 43 15.01 2.72 0.14
N ILE A 44 14.36 3.88 0.14
CA ILE A 44 12.95 3.98 -0.18
C ILE A 44 12.77 4.62 -1.55
N THR A 45 11.64 4.34 -2.17
CA THR A 45 11.18 5.06 -3.36
C THR A 45 9.73 5.45 -3.09
N TYR A 46 9.37 6.63 -3.55
CA TYR A 46 7.98 7.05 -3.59
C TYR A 46 7.42 6.65 -4.94
N SER A 47 6.35 5.85 -4.93
CA SER A 47 5.56 5.61 -6.14
C SER A 47 4.47 6.69 -6.23
N ILE A 48 4.91 7.95 -6.23
CA ILE A 48 4.02 9.07 -6.54
C ILE A 48 3.81 8.98 -8.06
N PRO A 49 2.55 8.96 -8.55
CA PRO A 49 2.28 9.08 -9.97
C PRO A 49 3.03 10.31 -10.48
N ALA A 50 3.97 10.11 -11.39
CA ALA A 50 4.96 11.11 -11.76
C ALA A 50 4.34 12.50 -11.97
N SER A 51 4.55 13.40 -11.02
CA SER A 51 4.60 14.82 -11.30
C SER A 51 6.06 15.25 -11.13
N ASP A 52 6.50 16.06 -12.08
CA ASP A 52 7.70 16.92 -12.05
C ASP A 52 8.94 16.46 -12.82
N TYR A 53 8.87 15.37 -13.61
CA TYR A 53 9.78 15.19 -14.74
C TYR A 53 9.01 14.86 -16.01
N VAL A 54 8.62 15.92 -16.71
CA VAL A 54 7.97 15.89 -18.02
C VAL A 54 8.81 15.08 -19.02
N LEU A 55 8.22 14.01 -19.57
CA LEU A 55 8.17 13.84 -21.02
C LEU A 55 6.71 14.02 -21.49
N PRO A 56 6.46 14.59 -22.68
CA PRO A 56 5.38 15.56 -22.90
C PRO A 56 4.01 14.99 -23.30
N PHE A 57 3.79 13.69 -23.26
CA PHE A 57 2.56 13.12 -23.80
C PHE A 57 1.98 12.07 -22.85
N TYR A 58 0.96 12.51 -22.12
CA TYR A 58 0.03 11.74 -21.29
C TYR A 58 0.56 11.24 -19.93
N ARG A 59 0.22 11.96 -18.86
CA ARG A 59 -0.40 11.39 -17.64
C ARG A 59 -0.90 12.50 -16.72
N ALA A 60 -2.07 12.26 -16.14
CA ALA A 60 -2.93 13.20 -15.46
C ALA A 60 -2.31 13.83 -14.19
N PRO A 61 -2.78 15.01 -13.75
CA PRO A 61 -2.24 15.71 -12.60
C PRO A 61 -2.38 14.96 -11.26
N LEU A 62 -1.71 15.50 -10.24
CA LEU A 62 -1.59 15.02 -8.85
C LEU A 62 -2.82 14.24 -8.32
N ALA A 63 -2.54 13.06 -7.77
CA ALA A 63 -3.54 12.12 -7.24
C ALA A 63 -4.52 12.77 -6.25
N LYS A 64 -5.82 12.45 -6.38
CA LYS A 64 -6.86 12.82 -5.42
C LYS A 64 -6.58 12.09 -4.10
N THR A 65 -6.44 12.84 -3.03
CA THR A 65 -6.31 12.29 -1.68
C THR A 65 -7.61 11.60 -1.24
N ALA A 66 -7.54 10.31 -0.91
CA ALA A 66 -8.67 9.50 -0.43
C ALA A 66 -8.70 9.33 1.09
N ALA A 67 -7.55 9.36 1.75
CA ALA A 67 -7.44 9.33 3.21
C ALA A 67 -7.18 10.73 3.78
N SER A 68 -7.69 11.01 4.98
CA SER A 68 -7.43 12.25 5.72
C SER A 68 -6.72 11.93 7.03
N VAL A 69 -5.75 12.75 7.41
CA VAL A 69 -5.10 12.65 8.73
C VAL A 69 -6.04 13.26 9.77
N ARG A 70 -6.44 12.46 10.76
CA ARG A 70 -7.31 12.91 11.87
C ARG A 70 -6.55 13.30 13.11
N GLY A 71 -5.37 12.74 13.32
CA GLY A 71 -4.56 13.04 14.48
C GLY A 71 -3.23 12.32 14.46
N PHE A 72 -2.34 12.80 15.32
CA PHE A 72 -1.01 12.26 15.51
C PHE A 72 -0.66 12.37 16.99
N SER A 73 -0.01 11.34 17.53
CA SER A 73 0.47 11.30 18.91
C SER A 73 1.88 10.74 18.91
N TYR A 74 2.76 11.29 19.76
CA TYR A 74 4.14 10.84 19.86
C TYR A 74 4.71 11.09 21.25
N GLU A 75 5.65 10.24 21.63
CA GLU A 75 6.49 10.35 22.80
C GLU A 75 7.95 10.38 22.34
N LEU A 76 8.68 11.44 22.68
CA LEU A 76 10.11 11.54 22.41
C LEU A 76 10.89 10.72 23.45
N SER A 77 11.96 10.05 23.02
CA SER A 77 12.90 9.38 23.93
C SER A 77 13.83 10.39 24.63
N THR A 78 13.96 11.59 24.08
CA THR A 78 14.89 12.63 24.55
C THR A 78 14.24 14.02 24.48
N LEU A 79 14.90 15.03 25.05
CA LEU A 79 14.49 16.45 24.94
C LEU A 79 14.68 17.03 23.52
N ASN A 80 15.35 16.30 22.62
CA ASN A 80 15.52 16.75 21.24
C ASN A 80 14.24 16.46 20.45
N GLU A 81 13.59 17.51 19.95
CA GLU A 81 12.36 17.43 19.13
C GLU A 81 12.55 16.69 17.79
N TYR A 82 13.80 16.50 17.36
CA TYR A 82 14.18 15.69 16.19
C TYR A 82 14.85 14.36 16.56
N GLY A 83 14.87 14.02 17.85
CA GLY A 83 15.49 12.81 18.38
C GLY A 83 14.66 11.54 18.18
N ASP A 84 15.16 10.43 18.72
CA ASP A 84 14.50 9.14 18.62
C ASP A 84 13.10 9.16 19.28
N LEU A 85 12.14 8.51 18.62
CA LEU A 85 10.78 8.36 19.15
C LEU A 85 10.72 7.12 20.04
N LYS A 86 10.10 7.27 21.20
CA LYS A 86 9.79 6.17 22.10
C LYS A 86 8.50 5.46 21.65
N ALA A 87 7.52 6.24 21.23
CA ALA A 87 6.26 5.76 20.66
C ALA A 87 5.69 6.83 19.72
N ALA A 88 4.99 6.42 18.68
CA ALA A 88 4.23 7.33 17.84
C ALA A 88 3.06 6.61 17.19
N SER A 89 1.98 7.34 16.93
CA SER A 89 0.80 6.80 16.27
C SER A 89 0.16 7.84 15.36
N LEU A 90 -0.39 7.36 14.25
CA LEU A 90 -1.03 8.15 13.22
C LEU A 90 -2.47 7.69 13.04
N LYS A 91 -3.43 8.61 13.18
CA LYS A 91 -4.84 8.35 12.88
C LYS A 91 -5.17 8.79 11.46
N LEU A 92 -5.58 7.82 10.64
CA LEU A 92 -6.08 8.06 9.30
C LEU A 92 -7.56 7.73 9.24
N GLN A 93 -8.32 8.53 8.50
CA GLN A 93 -9.66 8.16 8.08
C GLN A 93 -9.72 8.07 6.56
N GLY A 94 -10.15 6.94 6.04
CA GLY A 94 -10.29 6.73 4.60
C GLY A 94 -11.03 5.42 4.28
N PRO A 95 -11.15 5.09 2.98
CA PRO A 95 -11.73 3.83 2.55
C PRO A 95 -10.82 2.67 2.94
N VAL A 96 -11.36 1.71 3.70
CA VAL A 96 -10.64 0.52 4.17
C VAL A 96 -11.28 -0.72 3.58
N VAL A 97 -10.46 -1.55 2.97
CA VAL A 97 -10.87 -2.81 2.34
C VAL A 97 -10.22 -3.98 3.10
N PRO A 98 -10.99 -4.96 3.59
CA PRO A 98 -10.43 -6.18 4.14
C PRO A 98 -9.90 -7.07 3.00
N ALA A 99 -8.75 -7.71 3.23
CA ALA A 99 -8.18 -8.65 2.28
C ALA A 99 -7.47 -9.80 3.01
N ILE A 100 -7.10 -10.83 2.27
CA ILE A 100 -6.38 -11.99 2.77
C ILE A 100 -5.03 -12.06 2.06
N ILE A 101 -3.93 -12.08 2.81
CA ILE A 101 -2.63 -12.26 2.18
C ILE A 101 -2.41 -13.73 1.81
N THR A 102 -2.00 -13.98 0.57
CA THR A 102 -1.80 -15.33 0.03
C THR A 102 -0.43 -15.42 -0.63
N ARG A 103 0.22 -16.58 -0.54
CA ARG A 103 1.47 -16.82 -1.27
C ARG A 103 1.18 -16.94 -2.76
N ASN A 104 1.89 -16.16 -3.57
CA ASN A 104 1.82 -16.30 -5.02
C ASN A 104 2.55 -17.59 -5.44
N ARG A 105 1.79 -18.57 -5.93
CA ARG A 105 2.31 -19.85 -6.43
C ARG A 105 2.46 -19.87 -7.96
N SER A 106 2.08 -18.79 -8.65
CA SER A 106 2.21 -18.71 -10.09
C SER A 106 3.69 -18.59 -10.49
N ALA A 107 4.13 -19.42 -11.44
CA ALA A 107 5.50 -19.41 -11.97
C ALA A 107 5.74 -18.31 -13.02
N SER A 108 4.72 -17.50 -13.36
CA SER A 108 4.82 -16.44 -14.35
C SER A 108 5.28 -15.13 -13.69
N PHE A 109 6.59 -14.93 -13.59
CA PHE A 109 7.25 -13.71 -13.08
C PHE A 109 7.25 -12.55 -14.13
N ARG A 110 6.08 -12.05 -14.55
CA ARG A 110 5.97 -10.99 -15.59
C ARG A 110 4.90 -9.91 -15.30
N THR A 111 4.53 -9.68 -14.05
CA THR A 111 3.19 -9.25 -13.66
C THR A 111 3.22 -8.18 -12.56
N CYS A 112 2.20 -7.32 -12.44
CA CYS A 112 1.97 -6.50 -11.23
C CYS A 112 1.77 -7.35 -9.95
N THR A 113 1.72 -8.69 -10.10
CA THR A 113 1.77 -9.70 -9.06
C THR A 113 3.15 -10.34 -8.89
N ASP A 114 4.24 -9.73 -9.38
CA ASP A 114 5.65 -10.21 -9.25
C ASP A 114 6.20 -10.07 -7.82
N CYS A 115 5.33 -10.31 -6.85
CA CYS A 115 5.64 -10.42 -5.45
C CYS A 115 5.36 -11.87 -5.05
N ALA A 116 6.22 -12.42 -4.20
CA ALA A 116 6.00 -13.76 -3.62
C ALA A 116 4.68 -13.84 -2.82
N TRP A 117 4.07 -12.68 -2.55
CA TRP A 117 2.85 -12.49 -1.77
C TRP A 117 1.90 -11.57 -2.52
N ILE A 118 0.62 -11.91 -2.47
CA ILE A 118 -0.49 -11.20 -3.09
C ILE A 118 -1.61 -11.00 -2.07
N LEU A 119 -2.46 -10.03 -2.32
CA LEU A 119 -3.65 -9.74 -1.55
C LEU A 119 -4.85 -10.26 -2.31
N ARG A 120 -5.65 -11.10 -1.65
CA ARG A 120 -6.87 -11.66 -2.20
C ARG A 120 -8.08 -10.99 -1.56
N GLN A 121 -8.97 -10.47 -2.40
CA GLN A 121 -10.26 -9.96 -1.99
C GLN A 121 -11.29 -10.43 -3.01
N ASN A 122 -12.20 -11.31 -2.61
CA ASN A 122 -13.11 -11.98 -3.54
C ASN A 122 -12.32 -12.65 -4.68
N ASP A 123 -12.65 -12.31 -5.94
CA ASP A 123 -11.96 -12.78 -7.15
C ASP A 123 -10.75 -11.93 -7.55
N LEU A 124 -10.45 -10.85 -6.83
CA LEU A 124 -9.28 -10.01 -7.06
C LEU A 124 -8.02 -10.61 -6.42
N MET A 125 -6.91 -10.52 -7.14
CA MET A 125 -5.58 -10.88 -6.67
C MET A 125 -4.61 -9.74 -6.99
N LEU A 126 -4.22 -8.96 -6.00
CA LEU A 126 -3.37 -7.78 -6.21
C LEU A 126 -1.96 -8.03 -5.65
N GLY A 127 -0.93 -7.63 -6.39
CA GLY A 127 0.43 -7.59 -5.84
C GLY A 127 0.57 -6.43 -4.86
N PHE A 128 1.54 -6.53 -3.95
CA PHE A 128 1.91 -5.43 -3.08
C PHE A 128 3.40 -5.48 -2.75
N HIS A 129 3.95 -4.34 -2.37
CA HIS A 129 5.34 -4.18 -1.94
C HIS A 129 5.42 -4.33 -0.42
N PRO A 130 5.89 -5.49 0.10
CA PRO A 130 6.11 -5.65 1.53
C PRO A 130 7.23 -4.73 2.03
N ASP A 131 7.07 -4.18 3.23
CA ASP A 131 8.09 -3.34 3.88
C ASP A 131 9.34 -4.15 4.26
N VAL A 132 9.15 -5.41 4.65
CA VAL A 132 10.22 -6.36 4.97
C VAL A 132 9.83 -7.76 4.44
N PRO A 133 10.25 -8.14 3.22
CA PRO A 133 9.86 -9.40 2.60
C PRO A 133 10.17 -10.65 3.45
N SER A 134 11.21 -10.59 4.28
CA SER A 134 11.63 -11.70 5.16
C SER A 134 10.72 -11.92 6.36
N GLU A 135 9.83 -10.97 6.71
CA GLU A 135 8.79 -11.14 7.74
C GLU A 135 7.64 -12.02 7.26
N PHE A 136 7.55 -12.26 5.95
CA PHE A 136 6.48 -13.04 5.35
C PHE A 136 6.91 -14.51 5.27
N SER A 137 6.45 -15.28 6.24
CA SER A 137 6.63 -16.73 6.31
C SER A 137 5.34 -17.45 5.94
N SER A 138 5.38 -18.79 5.82
CA SER A 138 4.18 -19.62 5.62
C SER A 138 3.07 -19.36 6.64
N ASN A 139 3.42 -18.88 7.84
CA ASN A 139 2.45 -18.61 8.90
C ASN A 139 1.63 -17.35 8.66
N LEU A 140 2.08 -16.47 7.75
CA LEU A 140 1.32 -15.32 7.33
C LEU A 140 0.34 -15.64 6.19
N ALA A 141 0.47 -16.82 5.56
CA ALA A 141 -0.48 -17.21 4.51
C ALA A 141 -1.89 -17.32 5.10
N ASP A 142 -2.86 -16.78 4.37
CA ASP A 142 -4.26 -16.71 4.73
C ASP A 142 -4.56 -15.78 5.93
N ALA A 143 -3.61 -14.93 6.33
CA ALA A 143 -3.83 -13.95 7.39
C ALA A 143 -4.75 -12.79 6.91
N PRO A 144 -5.70 -12.35 7.75
CA PRO A 144 -6.51 -11.18 7.47
C PRO A 144 -5.65 -9.90 7.55
N ILE A 145 -5.86 -9.01 6.59
CA ILE A 145 -5.22 -7.71 6.52
C ILE A 145 -6.24 -6.63 6.17
N HIS A 146 -5.85 -5.37 6.36
CA HIS A 146 -6.64 -4.21 6.00
C HIS A 146 -5.87 -3.32 5.04
N CYS A 147 -6.55 -2.83 4.02
CA CYS A 147 -5.97 -1.93 3.04
C CYS A 147 -6.66 -0.58 3.09
N ILE A 148 -5.96 0.47 3.52
CA ILE A 148 -6.49 1.84 3.51
C ILE A 148 -6.04 2.57 2.25
N THR A 149 -6.99 2.97 1.40
CA THR A 149 -6.71 3.74 0.19
C THR A 149 -6.30 5.15 0.57
N VAL A 150 -5.10 5.55 0.15
CA VAL A 150 -4.51 6.86 0.45
C VAL A 150 -4.67 7.82 -0.73
N LEU A 151 -4.38 7.35 -1.93
CA LEU A 151 -4.38 8.15 -3.15
C LEU A 151 -5.20 7.45 -4.24
N LEU A 152 -5.91 8.26 -5.03
CA LEU A 152 -6.64 7.87 -6.23
C LEU A 152 -6.09 8.66 -7.43
N GLY A 153 -6.00 8.01 -8.58
CA GLY A 153 -5.78 8.67 -9.86
C GLY A 153 -6.89 9.68 -10.17
N GLN A 154 -6.56 10.72 -10.95
CA GLN A 154 -7.55 11.73 -11.32
C GLN A 154 -8.62 11.21 -12.28
N ASP A 155 -8.22 10.33 -13.19
CA ASP A 155 -9.14 9.57 -14.02
C ASP A 155 -9.63 8.42 -13.14
N ALA A 156 -10.78 8.63 -12.49
CA ALA A 156 -11.33 7.93 -11.33
C ALA A 156 -11.56 6.40 -11.48
N GLU A 157 -10.92 5.73 -12.43
CA GLU A 157 -11.21 4.34 -12.78
C GLU A 157 -9.98 3.44 -12.98
N SER A 158 -8.76 3.87 -12.62
CA SER A 158 -7.61 2.95 -12.79
C SER A 158 -6.58 2.96 -11.68
N ASP A 159 -6.04 4.11 -11.27
CA ASP A 159 -4.90 4.07 -10.35
C ASP A 159 -5.29 4.33 -8.90
N PHE A 160 -4.80 3.50 -7.98
CA PHE A 160 -4.86 3.81 -6.56
C PHE A 160 -3.61 3.36 -5.82
N LYS A 161 -3.37 3.97 -4.66
CA LYS A 161 -2.34 3.56 -3.71
C LYS A 161 -2.99 3.30 -2.37
N ALA A 162 -2.69 2.16 -1.77
CA ALA A 162 -3.17 1.84 -0.42
C ALA A 162 -2.03 1.34 0.46
N LEU A 163 -2.15 1.60 1.76
CA LEU A 163 -1.28 0.97 2.75
C LEU A 163 -1.82 -0.41 3.08
N VAL A 164 -0.90 -1.37 3.23
CA VAL A 164 -1.22 -2.74 3.64
C VAL A 164 -0.94 -2.84 5.13
N LEU A 165 -1.98 -3.13 5.90
CA LEU A 165 -1.98 -3.06 7.35
C LEU A 165 -2.31 -4.42 7.96
N ARG A 166 -1.54 -4.79 8.97
CA ARG A 166 -1.80 -5.94 9.84
C ARG A 166 -2.31 -5.41 11.17
N GLU A 167 -3.34 -6.04 11.72
CA GLU A 167 -3.76 -5.73 13.09
C GLU A 167 -2.66 -6.16 14.07
N ASP A 168 -2.34 -5.28 15.01
CA ASP A 168 -1.35 -5.59 16.04
C ASP A 168 -1.88 -6.71 16.96
N SER A 169 -0.95 -7.51 17.47
CA SER A 169 -1.19 -8.69 18.32
C SER A 169 -2.01 -8.40 19.58
N ASP A 170 -2.00 -7.15 20.05
CA ASP A 170 -2.77 -6.68 21.20
C ASP A 170 -4.29 -6.63 20.96
N GLY A 171 -4.74 -6.67 19.69
CA GLY A 171 -6.18 -6.69 19.34
C GLY A 171 -6.96 -5.42 19.74
N LYS A 172 -6.27 -4.30 19.98
CA LYS A 172 -6.85 -3.03 20.44
C LYS A 172 -7.30 -2.13 19.30
N GLY A 173 -7.45 -2.65 18.08
CA GLY A 173 -7.72 -1.84 16.89
C GLY A 173 -6.56 -0.94 16.49
N THR A 174 -5.33 -1.31 16.86
CA THR A 174 -4.08 -0.73 16.38
C THR A 174 -3.54 -1.55 15.22
N TYR A 175 -2.89 -0.88 14.28
CA TYR A 175 -2.42 -1.49 13.05
C TYR A 175 -0.95 -1.19 12.82
N GLU A 176 -0.24 -2.19 12.32
CA GLU A 176 1.11 -2.05 11.81
C GLU A 176 1.07 -2.02 10.29
N ARG A 177 1.80 -1.09 9.71
CA ARG A 177 2.09 -1.09 8.29
C ARG A 177 3.10 -2.21 7.98
N ILE A 178 2.72 -3.04 7.00
CA ILE A 178 3.52 -4.16 6.51
C ILE A 178 3.84 -4.05 5.02
N GLY A 179 3.32 -3.03 4.34
CA GLY A 179 3.61 -2.77 2.94
C GLY A 179 2.73 -1.69 2.32
N MET A 180 2.86 -1.56 1.01
CA MET A 180 2.07 -0.65 0.17
C MET A 180 1.66 -1.38 -1.10
N MET A 181 0.43 -1.18 -1.55
CA MET A 181 -0.03 -1.72 -2.82
C MET A 181 -0.43 -0.63 -3.81
N GLU A 182 -0.31 -0.98 -5.08
CA GLU A 182 -0.73 -0.17 -6.21
C GLU A 182 -1.73 -0.96 -7.03
N GLY A 183 -2.93 -0.41 -7.16
CA GLY A 183 -3.93 -0.93 -8.07
C GLY A 183 -3.87 -0.16 -9.38
N ASN A 184 -3.73 -0.87 -10.50
CA ASN A 184 -3.91 -0.35 -11.84
C ASN A 184 -4.49 -1.49 -12.73
N PRO A 185 -5.71 -1.37 -13.27
CA PRO A 185 -6.33 -2.35 -14.14
C PRO A 185 -5.48 -2.70 -15.37
N LEU A 186 -4.84 -1.71 -16.01
CA LEU A 186 -3.95 -1.95 -17.16
C LEU A 186 -2.72 -2.75 -16.75
N ASN A 187 -2.13 -2.47 -15.58
CA ASN A 187 -1.04 -3.30 -15.09
C ASN A 187 -1.52 -4.73 -14.82
N TYR A 188 -2.76 -4.93 -14.35
CA TYR A 188 -3.35 -6.25 -14.16
C TYR A 188 -3.56 -7.01 -15.49
N TYR A 189 -3.85 -6.31 -16.59
CA TYR A 189 -3.94 -6.88 -17.95
C TYR A 189 -2.68 -7.59 -18.39
N GLU A 190 -1.56 -6.87 -18.31
CA GLU A 190 -0.28 -7.37 -18.78
C GLU A 190 0.25 -8.49 -17.88
N SER A 191 -0.36 -8.62 -16.70
CA SER A 191 0.02 -9.51 -15.60
C SER A 191 -0.63 -10.89 -15.65
N LEU A 192 -1.81 -11.04 -16.26
CA LEU A 192 -2.44 -12.36 -16.25
C LEU A 192 -1.70 -13.29 -17.21
N PRO A 193 -1.38 -14.54 -16.79
CA PRO A 193 -0.88 -15.52 -17.74
C PRO A 193 -1.90 -15.65 -18.87
N TYR A 194 -1.41 -15.60 -20.11
CA TYR A 194 -2.21 -15.68 -21.34
C TYR A 194 -3.01 -17.00 -21.33
N THR A 195 -4.16 -16.99 -20.67
CA THR A 195 -4.98 -18.19 -20.44
C THR A 195 -5.85 -18.37 -21.67
N ARG A 196 -6.21 -19.63 -21.99
CA ARG A 196 -7.11 -19.94 -23.12
C ARG A 196 -8.43 -19.15 -23.09
N SER A 197 -8.88 -18.70 -21.90
CA SER A 197 -10.04 -17.82 -21.72
C SER A 197 -9.87 -16.41 -22.30
N GLN A 198 -8.63 -15.92 -22.49
CA GLN A 198 -8.35 -14.63 -23.11
C GLN A 198 -8.34 -14.70 -24.65
N GLN A 199 -8.32 -15.89 -25.26
CA GLN A 199 -8.31 -16.03 -26.73
C GLN A 199 -9.64 -15.68 -27.40
N ASN A 200 -10.75 -15.59 -26.64
CA ASN A 200 -12.10 -15.40 -27.18
C ASN A 200 -12.80 -14.11 -26.72
N MET A 201 -12.12 -13.23 -26.00
CA MET A 201 -12.71 -12.02 -25.44
C MET A 201 -12.13 -10.79 -26.09
N SER A 202 -12.97 -9.84 -26.49
CA SER A 202 -12.51 -8.58 -27.05
C SER A 202 -11.75 -7.76 -25.99
N ARG A 203 -10.89 -6.85 -26.44
CA ARG A 203 -10.21 -5.89 -25.55
C ARG A 203 -11.21 -5.08 -24.72
N GLU A 204 -12.33 -4.71 -25.32
CA GLU A 204 -13.39 -3.89 -24.71
C GLU A 204 -14.13 -4.65 -23.60
N ASP A 205 -14.55 -5.89 -23.86
CA ASP A 205 -15.22 -6.74 -22.86
C ASP A 205 -14.32 -6.99 -21.66
N TRP A 206 -13.02 -7.16 -21.90
CA TRP A 206 -12.07 -7.43 -20.84
C TRP A 206 -11.71 -6.19 -20.03
N VAL A 207 -11.59 -5.02 -20.68
CA VAL A 207 -11.47 -3.73 -20.00
C VAL A 207 -12.71 -3.47 -19.14
N SER A 208 -13.92 -3.72 -19.66
CA SER A 208 -15.16 -3.61 -18.87
C SER A 208 -15.16 -4.54 -17.67
N LYS A 209 -14.74 -5.81 -17.86
CA LYS A 209 -14.58 -6.76 -16.74
C LYS A 209 -13.58 -6.25 -15.71
N LEU A 210 -12.44 -5.74 -16.14
CA LEU A 210 -11.44 -5.14 -15.26
C LEU A 210 -11.99 -3.98 -14.44
N HIS A 211 -12.69 -3.05 -15.09
CA HIS A 211 -13.34 -1.92 -14.42
C HIS A 211 -14.30 -2.43 -13.36
N SER A 212 -15.21 -3.33 -13.72
CA SER A 212 -16.13 -3.94 -12.76
C SER A 212 -15.41 -4.66 -11.61
N THR A 213 -14.30 -5.34 -11.91
CA THR A 213 -13.53 -6.03 -10.87
C THR A 213 -12.86 -5.01 -9.93
N PHE A 214 -12.29 -3.92 -10.44
CA PHE A 214 -11.69 -2.86 -9.64
C PHE A 214 -12.73 -1.99 -8.91
N GLU A 215 -13.92 -1.80 -9.47
CA GLU A 215 -15.05 -1.18 -8.76
C GLU A 215 -15.40 -1.99 -7.52
N SER A 216 -15.38 -3.33 -7.61
CA SER A 216 -15.62 -4.19 -6.45
C SER A 216 -14.61 -3.99 -5.31
N TRP A 217 -13.39 -3.51 -5.60
CA TRP A 217 -12.44 -3.10 -4.56
C TRP A 217 -13.04 -1.97 -3.70
N PHE A 218 -13.58 -0.95 -4.36
CA PHE A 218 -14.15 0.23 -3.71
C PHE A 218 -15.55 0.01 -3.15
N GLU A 219 -16.36 -0.88 -3.74
CA GLU A 219 -17.69 -1.24 -3.22
C GLU A 219 -17.62 -1.85 -1.82
N ASN A 220 -16.58 -2.64 -1.56
CA ASN A 220 -16.32 -3.26 -0.27
C ASN A 220 -15.54 -2.35 0.68
N ALA A 221 -15.23 -1.11 0.27
CA ALA A 221 -14.47 -0.19 1.09
C ALA A 221 -15.39 0.50 2.10
N GLU A 222 -15.11 0.29 3.38
CA GLU A 222 -15.79 1.01 4.45
C GLU A 222 -14.96 2.23 4.86
N SER A 223 -15.59 3.40 4.95
CA SER A 223 -14.90 4.58 5.50
C SER A 223 -14.70 4.39 7.01
N ARG A 224 -13.46 4.17 7.44
CA ARG A 224 -13.10 3.85 8.83
C ARG A 224 -11.93 4.70 9.30
N GLU A 225 -11.91 4.96 10.61
CA GLU A 225 -10.73 5.51 11.29
C GLU A 225 -9.81 4.35 11.70
N ILE A 226 -8.54 4.46 11.37
CA ILE A 226 -7.49 3.48 11.68
C ILE A 226 -6.37 4.19 12.43
N LEU A 227 -5.90 3.57 13.51
CA LEU A 227 -4.74 3.97 14.27
C LEU A 227 -3.53 3.12 13.87
N ILE A 228 -2.55 3.73 13.19
CA ILE A 228 -1.32 3.07 12.78
C ILE A 228 -0.21 3.39 13.78
N ILE A 229 0.49 2.38 14.28
CA ILE A 229 1.60 2.49 15.24
C ILE A 229 2.96 2.25 14.60
#